data_AF-A0A378J554-F1
#
_entry.id   AF-A0A378J554-F1
#
_cell.length_a   1.000
_cell.length_b   1.000
_cell.length_c   1.000
_cell.angle_alpha   90.00
_cell.angle_beta   90.00
_cell.angle_gamma   90.00
#
_symmetry.space_group_name_H-M   'P 1'
#
loop_
_entity.id
_entity.type
_entity.pdbx_description
1 polymer ?
#
loop_
_entity_poly.entity_id
_entity_poly.type
_entity_poly.pdbx_seq_one_letter_code
_entity_poly.pdbx_strand_id
1 'polypeptide(L)'
;MKLKSLLFAICFGLFGHAVAANQHMHPKANEVDNNKNAASKPSMLPGYCEIEVINESYTDVYVDGFFDDNAYLKPFRVFSFDAPHYISLYYYGACHYGMQLRVASAGSPYFIYDRWTTVGSTVHIVPYLANALNKSENDKNVKVEVTTK
;
A
#
# COMPACT_ATOMS: atom_id res chain seq x y z
N MET A 1 -33.93 -36.92 -11.34
CA MET A 1 -33.74 -35.82 -10.38
C MET A 1 -32.32 -35.82 -9.80
N LYS A 2 -31.28 -35.54 -10.59
CA LYS A 2 -29.89 -35.41 -10.07
C LYS A 2 -29.09 -34.25 -10.69
N LEU A 3 -29.57 -33.68 -11.80
CA LEU A 3 -28.89 -32.59 -12.51
C LEU A 3 -29.08 -31.21 -11.84
N LYS A 4 -30.20 -31.00 -11.14
CA LYS A 4 -30.50 -29.71 -10.47
C LYS A 4 -29.59 -29.43 -9.27
N SER A 5 -29.09 -30.48 -8.60
CA SER A 5 -28.20 -30.33 -7.44
C SER A 5 -26.76 -29.99 -7.83
N LEU A 6 -26.33 -30.35 -9.04
CA LEU A 6 -24.98 -30.08 -9.54
C LEU A 6 -24.81 -28.59 -9.92
N LEU A 7 -25.86 -28.00 -10.52
CA LEU A 7 -25.89 -26.57 -10.86
C LEU A 7 -25.80 -25.66 -9.62
N PHE A 8 -26.45 -26.04 -8.52
CA PHE A 8 -26.37 -25.28 -7.27
C PHE A 8 -24.97 -25.30 -6.64
N ALA A 9 -24.23 -26.41 -6.76
CA ALA A 9 -22.87 -26.51 -6.23
C ALA A 9 -21.83 -25.73 -7.08
N ILE A 10 -22.04 -25.63 -8.39
CA ILE A 10 -21.14 -24.89 -9.28
C ILE A 10 -21.32 -23.37 -9.13
N CYS A 11 -22.55 -22.88 -8.88
CA CYS A 11 -22.81 -21.45 -8.71
C CYS A 11 -22.23 -20.86 -7.41
N PHE A 12 -22.06 -21.64 -6.34
CA PHE A 12 -21.45 -21.14 -5.09
C PHE A 12 -19.91 -21.25 -5.05
N GLY A 13 -19.29 -22.01 -5.96
CA GLY A 13 -17.83 -22.17 -6.02
C GLY A 13 -17.09 -21.02 -6.74
N LEU A 14 -17.81 -20.16 -7.46
CA LEU A 14 -17.23 -19.10 -8.29
C LEU A 14 -17.08 -17.74 -7.58
N PHE A 15 -17.49 -17.62 -6.32
CA PHE A 15 -17.32 -16.38 -5.54
C PHE A 15 -16.01 -16.31 -4.74
N GLY A 16 -15.05 -17.20 -5.02
CA GLY A 16 -13.67 -17.05 -4.55
C GLY A 16 -13.01 -15.89 -5.27
N HIS A 17 -13.34 -14.65 -4.90
CA HIS A 17 -12.62 -13.47 -5.35
C HIS A 17 -11.20 -13.62 -4.84
N ALA A 18 -10.25 -13.82 -5.75
CA ALA A 18 -8.85 -13.50 -5.47
C ALA A 18 -8.81 -11.99 -5.26
N VAL A 19 -9.10 -11.55 -4.03
CA VAL A 19 -8.88 -10.16 -3.64
C VAL A 19 -7.38 -9.99 -3.75
N ALA A 20 -6.92 -9.30 -4.79
CA ALA A 20 -5.60 -8.72 -4.78
C ALA A 20 -5.59 -7.83 -3.54
N ALA A 21 -5.01 -8.31 -2.44
CA ALA A 21 -4.88 -7.49 -1.26
C ALA A 21 -4.08 -6.28 -1.72
N ASN A 22 -4.59 -5.07 -1.49
CA ASN A 22 -3.85 -3.82 -1.68
C ASN A 22 -2.69 -3.69 -0.67
N GLN A 23 -2.10 -4.82 -0.29
CA GLN A 23 -1.09 -5.00 0.71
C GLN A 23 0.25 -5.26 0.02
N HIS A 24 1.24 -4.47 0.39
CA HIS A 24 2.60 -4.52 -0.13
C HIS A 24 3.53 -4.90 1.01
N MET A 25 4.44 -5.84 0.75
CA MET A 25 5.24 -6.45 1.81
C MET A 25 6.73 -6.33 1.51
N HIS A 26 7.52 -6.38 2.58
CA HIS A 26 8.96 -6.57 2.51
C HIS A 26 9.30 -7.80 1.65
N PRO A 27 10.34 -7.76 0.78
CA PRO A 27 10.71 -8.89 -0.08
C PRO A 27 10.94 -10.22 0.67
N LYS A 28 11.40 -10.12 1.93
CA LYS A 28 11.67 -11.26 2.82
C LYS A 28 10.60 -11.50 3.88
N ALA A 29 9.42 -10.90 3.76
CA ALA A 29 8.34 -11.08 4.73
C ALA A 29 7.93 -12.57 4.89
N ASN A 30 8.07 -13.35 3.82
CA ASN A 30 7.73 -14.78 3.79
C ASN A 30 8.90 -15.71 4.15
N GLU A 31 10.14 -15.20 4.32
CA GLU A 31 11.29 -16.07 4.67
C GLU A 31 11.15 -16.65 6.08
N VAL A 32 10.38 -15.99 6.97
CA VAL A 32 10.11 -16.45 8.33
C VAL A 32 9.06 -17.57 8.39
N ASP A 33 8.21 -17.72 7.36
CA ASP A 33 7.22 -18.80 7.30
C ASP A 33 7.86 -20.18 7.04
N ASN A 34 9.16 -20.23 6.71
CA ASN A 34 9.95 -21.47 6.68
C ASN A 34 10.48 -21.89 8.06
N ASN A 35 10.29 -21.06 9.08
CA ASN A 35 10.67 -21.38 10.45
C ASN A 35 9.46 -22.02 11.15
N LYS A 36 9.46 -23.37 11.25
CA LYS A 36 8.42 -24.21 11.89
C LYS A 36 8.16 -23.89 13.38
N ASN A 37 8.79 -22.84 13.92
CA ASN A 37 8.71 -22.36 15.29
C ASN A 37 8.11 -20.95 15.41
N ALA A 38 7.55 -20.38 14.33
CA ALA A 38 6.76 -19.16 14.43
C ALA A 38 5.47 -19.48 15.21
N ALA A 39 5.54 -19.35 16.53
CA ALA A 39 4.40 -19.38 17.44
C ALA A 39 3.30 -18.52 16.80
N SER A 40 2.17 -19.18 16.50
CA SER A 40 0.89 -18.60 16.05
C SER A 40 0.95 -17.08 15.86
N LYS A 41 1.13 -16.60 14.62
CA LYS A 41 0.94 -15.19 14.29
C LYS A 41 -0.42 -14.79 14.92
N PRO A 42 -0.46 -13.92 15.95
CA PRO A 42 -1.74 -13.41 16.39
C PRO A 42 -2.36 -12.78 15.16
N SER A 43 -3.65 -13.04 14.92
CA SER A 43 -4.44 -12.36 13.90
C SER A 43 -4.20 -10.86 14.04
N MET A 44 -3.26 -10.30 13.26
CA MET A 44 -2.93 -8.89 13.36
C MET A 44 -4.11 -8.13 12.77
N LEU A 45 -4.68 -7.24 13.59
CA LEU A 45 -5.74 -6.35 13.13
C LEU A 45 -5.19 -5.51 11.96
N PRO A 46 -6.00 -5.27 10.91
CA PRO A 46 -5.64 -4.32 9.86
C PRO A 46 -5.17 -2.99 10.45
N GLY A 47 -4.05 -2.46 9.95
CA GLY A 47 -3.45 -1.22 10.43
C GLY A 47 -2.49 -1.35 11.63
N TYR A 48 -2.26 -2.55 12.18
CA TYR A 48 -1.38 -2.72 13.35
C TYR A 48 0.11 -2.41 13.08
N CYS A 49 0.63 -2.81 11.92
CA CYS A 49 2.05 -2.62 11.57
C CYS A 49 2.20 -2.18 10.11
N GLU A 50 1.41 -1.18 9.72
CA GLU A 50 1.26 -0.79 8.33
C GLU A 50 1.34 0.73 8.16
N ILE A 51 1.79 1.16 7.00
CA ILE A 51 1.55 2.52 6.48
C ILE A 51 0.39 2.42 5.50
N GLU A 52 -0.62 3.26 5.70
CA GLU A 52 -1.75 3.37 4.78
C GLU A 52 -1.47 4.44 3.74
N VAL A 53 -1.76 4.17 2.47
CA VAL A 53 -1.63 5.11 1.36
C VAL A 53 -2.98 5.22 0.67
N ILE A 54 -3.49 6.44 0.61
CA ILE A 54 -4.80 6.76 0.01
C ILE A 54 -4.56 7.78 -1.10
N ASN A 55 -5.10 7.51 -2.29
CA ASN A 55 -5.07 8.46 -3.40
C ASN A 55 -6.48 8.97 -3.73
N GLU A 56 -6.85 10.09 -3.15
CA GLU A 56 -8.07 10.84 -3.50
C GLU A 56 -7.79 11.95 -4.53
N SER A 57 -6.61 11.93 -5.17
CA SER A 57 -6.27 12.88 -6.23
C SER A 57 -6.81 12.44 -7.59
N TYR A 58 -6.85 13.36 -8.56
CA TYR A 58 -7.32 13.08 -9.93
C TYR A 58 -6.29 12.37 -10.82
N THR A 59 -5.11 12.01 -10.29
CA THR A 59 -4.05 11.35 -11.04
C THR A 59 -3.55 10.12 -10.32
N ASP A 60 -3.12 9.13 -11.09
CA ASP A 60 -2.40 7.99 -10.55
C ASP A 60 -1.07 8.44 -9.91
N VAL A 61 -0.63 7.66 -8.93
CA VAL A 61 0.69 7.83 -8.31
C VAL A 61 1.46 6.52 -8.31
N TYR A 62 2.79 6.63 -8.34
CA TYR A 62 3.70 5.54 -8.07
C TYR A 62 4.25 5.67 -6.66
N VAL A 63 4.29 4.55 -5.96
CA VAL A 63 4.79 4.44 -4.60
C VAL A 63 5.92 3.44 -4.57
N ASP A 64 7.04 3.85 -3.98
CA ASP A 64 8.19 3.00 -3.73
C ASP A 64 8.93 3.47 -2.46
N GLY A 65 10.07 2.85 -2.16
CA GLY A 65 10.85 3.25 -0.99
C GLY A 65 11.86 2.22 -0.54
N PHE A 66 12.46 2.48 0.62
CA PHE A 66 13.43 1.61 1.25
C PHE A 66 13.02 1.33 2.69
N PHE A 67 12.99 0.05 3.05
CA PHE A 67 12.83 -0.39 4.43
C PHE A 67 14.04 0.00 5.28
N ASP A 68 13.94 -0.16 6.60
CA ASP A 68 15.02 0.24 7.52
C ASP A 68 16.32 -0.57 7.37
N ASP A 69 16.24 -1.75 6.73
CA ASP A 69 17.36 -2.60 6.36
C ASP A 69 17.91 -2.30 4.95
N ASN A 70 17.45 -1.21 4.32
CA ASN A 70 17.71 -0.80 2.95
C ASN A 70 17.16 -1.75 1.86
N ALA A 71 16.32 -2.72 2.21
CA ALA A 71 15.61 -3.49 1.19
C ALA A 71 14.67 -2.57 0.40
N TYR A 72 14.57 -2.82 -0.91
CA TYR A 72 13.72 -2.02 -1.78
C TYR A 72 12.28 -2.53 -1.75
N LEU A 73 11.33 -1.61 -1.56
CA LEU A 73 9.92 -1.89 -1.77
C LEU A 73 9.64 -2.06 -3.26
N LYS A 74 9.02 -3.18 -3.63
CA LYS A 74 8.58 -3.39 -5.01
C LYS A 74 7.61 -2.25 -5.38
N PRO A 75 7.93 -1.43 -6.41
CA PRO A 75 7.11 -0.29 -6.76
C PRO A 75 5.71 -0.74 -7.17
N PHE A 76 4.71 0.05 -6.77
CA PHE A 76 3.33 -0.17 -7.16
C PHE A 76 2.67 1.15 -7.53
N ARG A 77 1.57 1.04 -8.26
CA ARG A 77 0.73 2.18 -8.60
C ARG A 77 -0.49 2.19 -7.70
N VAL A 78 -0.90 3.37 -7.26
CA VAL A 78 -2.21 3.61 -6.63
C VAL A 78 -3.03 4.45 -7.59
N PHE A 79 -4.12 3.88 -8.10
CA PHE A 79 -4.96 4.60 -9.05
C PHE A 79 -5.71 5.76 -8.37
N SER A 80 -6.10 6.74 -9.17
CA SER A 80 -7.00 7.82 -8.76
C SER A 80 -8.29 7.25 -8.15
N PHE A 81 -8.61 7.64 -6.90
CA PHE A 81 -9.77 7.16 -6.12
C PHE A 81 -9.82 5.64 -5.92
N ASP A 82 -8.67 4.97 -5.92
CA ASP A 82 -8.57 3.54 -5.61
C ASP A 82 -8.82 3.28 -4.11
N ALA A 83 -9.12 2.03 -3.76
CA ALA A 83 -9.17 1.61 -2.37
C ALA A 83 -7.79 1.80 -1.69
N PRO A 84 -7.75 2.05 -0.37
CA PRO A 84 -6.48 2.25 0.35
C PRO A 84 -5.50 1.10 0.13
N HIS A 85 -4.22 1.44 0.03
CA HIS A 85 -3.11 0.50 0.00
C HIS A 85 -2.38 0.48 1.34
N TYR A 86 -1.87 -0.67 1.72
CA TYR A 86 -1.20 -0.90 2.99
C TYR A 86 0.19 -1.43 2.74
N ILE A 87 1.20 -0.78 3.30
CA ILE A 87 2.58 -1.26 3.26
C ILE A 87 2.90 -1.88 4.61
N SER A 88 3.06 -3.20 4.65
CA SER A 88 3.42 -3.94 5.85
C SER A 88 4.86 -3.68 6.24
N LEU A 89 5.04 -3.19 7.46
CA LEU A 89 6.33 -3.04 8.13
C LEU A 89 6.64 -4.23 9.04
N TYR A 90 5.83 -5.31 8.97
CA TYR A 90 6.12 -6.55 9.67
C TYR A 90 7.00 -7.46 8.81
N TYR A 91 8.27 -7.60 9.19
CA TYR A 91 9.24 -8.50 8.57
C TYR A 91 10.27 -8.97 9.59
N TYR A 92 10.99 -10.06 9.28
CA TYR A 92 11.87 -10.77 10.23
C TYR A 92 11.22 -11.12 11.58
N GLY A 93 9.89 -11.27 11.63
CA GLY A 93 9.15 -11.61 12.83
C GLY A 93 8.95 -10.45 13.82
N ALA A 94 9.21 -9.21 13.42
CA ALA A 94 9.03 -8.02 14.24
C ALA A 94 8.29 -6.92 13.47
N CYS A 95 7.70 -5.97 14.21
CA CYS A 95 7.14 -4.76 13.64
C CYS A 95 8.21 -3.66 13.61
N HIS A 96 8.54 -3.17 12.42
CA HIS A 96 9.55 -2.13 12.24
C HIS A 96 8.92 -0.73 12.33
N TYR A 97 9.72 0.25 12.78
CA TYR A 97 9.23 1.57 13.15
C TYR A 97 8.78 2.43 11.96
N GLY A 98 9.34 2.18 10.77
CA GLY A 98 9.06 2.98 9.59
C GLY A 98 9.89 2.56 8.38
N MET A 99 9.76 3.32 7.32
CA MET A 99 10.55 3.19 6.11
C MET A 99 10.72 4.53 5.42
N GLN A 100 11.72 4.67 4.55
CA GLN A 100 11.77 5.78 3.60
C GLN A 100 10.72 5.54 2.53
N LEU A 101 9.65 6.34 2.50
CA LEU A 101 8.58 6.21 1.53
C LEU A 101 8.63 7.35 0.51
N ARG A 102 8.45 7.01 -0.76
CA ARG A 102 8.43 7.96 -1.86
C ARG A 102 7.18 7.81 -2.68
N VAL A 103 6.64 8.95 -3.11
CA VAL A 103 5.47 9.04 -3.96
C VAL A 103 5.78 9.97 -5.12
N ALA A 104 5.58 9.50 -6.34
CA ALA A 104 5.68 10.28 -7.56
C ALA A 104 4.33 10.29 -8.27
N SER A 105 3.98 11.42 -8.88
CA SER A 105 2.82 11.47 -9.79
C SER A 105 3.13 10.69 -11.06
N ALA A 106 2.16 9.95 -11.61
CA ALA A 106 2.39 9.12 -12.80
C ALA A 106 2.86 9.90 -14.04
N GLY A 107 2.60 11.21 -14.09
CA GLY A 107 3.05 12.11 -15.16
C GLY A 107 4.39 12.83 -14.91
N SER A 108 5.07 12.58 -13.79
CA SER A 108 6.26 13.33 -13.38
C SER A 108 7.36 12.41 -12.84
N PRO A 109 8.64 12.62 -13.20
CA PRO A 109 9.76 11.90 -12.60
C PRO A 109 10.11 12.41 -11.19
N TYR A 110 9.46 13.47 -10.72
CA TYR A 110 9.75 14.10 -9.42
C TYR A 110 8.84 13.53 -8.32
N PHE A 111 9.45 13.29 -7.16
CA PHE A 111 8.71 12.87 -5.97
C PHE A 111 7.95 14.05 -5.35
N ILE A 112 6.64 13.87 -5.18
CA ILE A 112 5.79 14.80 -4.42
C ILE A 112 5.88 14.53 -2.91
N TYR A 113 6.41 13.37 -2.53
CA TYR A 113 6.72 12.98 -1.16
C TYR A 113 7.95 12.06 -1.17
N ASP A 114 8.92 12.33 -0.29
CA ASP A 114 10.14 11.53 -0.14
C ASP A 114 10.64 11.72 1.31
N ARG A 115 10.08 10.95 2.25
CA ARG A 115 10.37 11.08 3.69
C ARG A 115 10.30 9.76 4.43
N TRP A 116 11.01 9.70 5.56
CA TRP A 116 10.82 8.66 6.55
C TRP A 116 9.39 8.71 7.09
N THR A 117 8.67 7.61 6.93
CA THR A 117 7.26 7.47 7.30
C THR A 117 7.14 6.36 8.32
N THR A 118 6.52 6.66 9.47
CA THR A 118 6.44 5.72 10.58
C THR A 118 5.23 4.81 10.46
N VAL A 119 5.32 3.64 11.10
CA VAL A 119 4.19 2.72 11.29
C VAL A 119 2.96 3.45 11.84
N GLY A 120 1.77 3.05 11.37
CA GLY A 120 0.50 3.67 11.76
C GLY A 120 0.19 5.00 11.08
N SER A 121 1.07 5.49 10.20
CA SER A 121 0.81 6.70 9.42
C SER A 121 -0.15 6.44 8.26
N THR A 122 -1.01 7.41 7.97
CA THR A 122 -1.78 7.50 6.73
C THR A 122 -1.17 8.59 5.85
N VAL A 123 -0.77 8.21 4.64
CA VAL A 123 -0.24 9.07 3.59
C VAL A 123 -1.38 9.35 2.61
N HIS A 124 -2.00 10.51 2.79
CA HIS A 124 -3.18 10.91 2.03
C HIS A 124 -2.79 11.86 0.90
N ILE A 125 -3.07 11.45 -0.33
CA ILE A 125 -2.69 12.15 -1.55
C ILE A 125 -3.96 12.79 -2.11
N VAL A 126 -4.01 14.12 -2.12
CA VAL A 126 -5.23 14.88 -2.42
C VAL A 126 -4.97 15.90 -3.53
N PRO A 127 -6.02 16.33 -4.26
CA PRO A 127 -5.90 17.41 -5.20
C PRO A 127 -5.38 18.68 -4.52
N TYR A 128 -4.52 19.41 -5.21
CA TYR A 128 -4.05 20.71 -4.78
C TYR A 128 -4.12 21.66 -5.95
N LEU A 129 -4.63 22.87 -5.75
CA LEU A 129 -4.58 23.94 -6.75
C LEU A 129 -3.52 24.94 -6.29
N ALA A 130 -2.33 24.87 -6.89
CA ALA A 130 -1.27 25.83 -6.56
C ALA A 130 -1.55 27.19 -7.25
N ASN A 131 -1.98 28.19 -6.48
CA ASN A 131 -2.05 29.59 -6.92
C ASN A 131 -0.63 30.21 -7.01
N ALA A 132 0.20 29.84 -8.01
CA ALA A 132 1.45 30.55 -8.25
C ALA A 132 1.98 30.41 -9.69
N LEU A 133 2.29 31.56 -10.29
CA LEU A 133 2.74 31.78 -11.67
C LEU A 133 4.09 31.13 -12.05
N ASN A 134 4.81 30.46 -11.14
CA ASN A 134 6.21 30.02 -11.37
C ASN A 134 6.53 28.56 -10.99
N LYS A 135 5.54 27.68 -10.78
CA LYS A 135 5.80 26.23 -10.63
C LYS A 135 5.64 25.49 -11.96
N SER A 136 6.48 24.47 -12.19
CA SER A 136 6.34 23.51 -13.29
C SER A 136 4.91 22.97 -13.32
N GLU A 137 4.35 22.77 -14.51
CA GLU A 137 2.94 22.35 -14.72
C GLU A 137 2.60 21.03 -13.99
N ASN A 138 3.62 20.20 -13.78
CA ASN A 138 3.51 18.90 -13.09
C ASN A 138 3.48 19.00 -11.54
N ASP A 139 3.85 20.14 -10.97
CA ASP A 139 3.89 20.39 -9.50
C ASP A 139 2.58 20.98 -8.96
N LYS A 140 1.57 21.16 -9.83
CA LYS A 140 0.44 22.07 -9.56
C LYS A 140 -0.86 21.42 -9.13
N ASN A 141 -0.97 20.08 -9.12
CA ASN A 141 -2.27 19.40 -9.04
C ASN A 141 -2.47 18.47 -7.84
N VAL A 142 -1.41 18.14 -7.07
CA VAL A 142 -1.49 17.17 -5.96
C VAL A 142 -0.61 17.59 -4.80
N LYS A 143 -1.05 17.32 -3.57
CA LYS A 143 -0.24 17.41 -2.34
C LYS A 143 -0.36 16.12 -1.52
N VAL A 144 0.61 15.89 -0.65
CA VAL A 144 0.58 14.77 0.30
C VAL A 144 0.40 15.30 1.72
N GLU A 145 -0.59 14.77 2.42
CA GLU A 145 -0.90 15.02 3.82
C GLU A 145 -0.58 13.75 4.61
N VAL A 146 0.18 13.89 5.70
CA VAL A 146 0.55 12.74 6.54
C VAL A 146 -0.07 12.91 7.91
N THR A 147 -0.84 11.90 8.33
CA THR A 147 -1.38 11.81 9.69
C THR A 147 -0.74 10.62 10.39
N THR A 148 -0.18 10.83 11.58
CA THR A 148 0.34 9.76 12.44
C THR A 148 -0.66 9.52 13.56
N LYS A 149 -1.00 8.25 13.81
CA LYS A 149 -1.88 7.83 14.91
C LYS A 149 -1.13 7.69 16.23
#